data_AF-A0A2S2PLL3-F1
#
_entry.id   AF-A0A2S2PLL3-F1
#
_cell.length_a   1.000
_cell.length_b   1.000
_cell.length_c   1.000
_cell.angle_alpha   90.00
_cell.angle_beta   90.00
_cell.angle_gamma   90.00
#
_symmetry.space_group_name_H-M   'P 1'
#
loop_
_entity.id
_entity.type
_entity.pdbx_description
1 polymer ?
#
loop_
_entity_poly.entity_id
_entity_poly.type
_entity_poly.pdbx_seq_one_letter_code
_entity_poly.pdbx_strand_id
1 'polypeptide(L)'
;MWNIKLNTQLLEFNKKMSSISTIRNNFSEIIEEKYPYHIKIFTDASKTSNGIGFAFIEKNKTLMFKPPHEISIFSAESVAVEKAISHAMTLVSEEILIISDSLSALLALENPYPKNEIIQSIQEKLSNSTKKIEFLWVPSHTGISGNELADKAANEAIASPSSVL
;
A
#
# COMPACT_ATOMS: atom_id res chain seq x y z
N MET A 1 4.23 20.25 -12.26
CA MET A 1 3.18 20.27 -11.21
C MET A 1 3.16 18.88 -10.63
N TRP A 2 3.36 18.74 -9.31
CA TRP A 2 3.33 17.44 -8.64
C TRP A 2 1.93 16.83 -8.79
N ASN A 3 1.86 15.58 -9.25
CA ASN A 3 0.62 14.84 -9.37
C ASN A 3 0.91 13.34 -9.35
N ILE A 4 0.10 12.58 -8.64
CA ILE A 4 0.12 11.12 -8.65
C ILE A 4 -1.13 10.59 -9.33
N LYS A 5 -1.08 9.35 -9.82
CA LYS A 5 -2.28 8.65 -10.28
C LYS A 5 -2.82 7.80 -9.15
N LEU A 6 -3.81 8.32 -8.43
CA LEU A 6 -4.51 7.62 -7.36
C LEU A 6 -5.94 7.29 -7.80
N ASN A 7 -6.29 6.01 -7.73
CA ASN A 7 -7.65 5.52 -7.94
C ASN A 7 -8.31 5.25 -6.58
N THR A 8 -9.43 5.93 -6.33
CA THR A 8 -10.25 5.78 -5.12
C THR A 8 -11.69 5.37 -5.43
N GLN A 9 -11.98 4.83 -6.62
CA GLN A 9 -13.34 4.45 -7.04
C GLN A 9 -14.04 3.51 -6.06
N LEU A 10 -13.29 2.67 -5.35
CA LEU A 10 -13.87 1.77 -4.36
C LEU A 10 -14.47 2.50 -3.14
N LEU A 11 -14.24 3.80 -2.96
CA LEU A 11 -14.91 4.63 -1.93
C LEU A 11 -16.42 4.74 -2.17
N GLU A 12 -16.89 4.55 -3.40
CA GLU A 12 -18.31 4.58 -3.75
C GLU A 12 -19.08 3.42 -3.10
N PHE A 13 -18.38 2.37 -2.66
CA PHE A 13 -19.00 1.21 -2.00
C PHE A 13 -18.98 1.36 -0.48
N ASN A 14 -20.17 1.49 0.11
CA ASN A 14 -20.32 1.48 1.55
C ASN A 14 -20.20 0.04 2.06
N LYS A 15 -19.14 -0.28 2.82
CA LYS A 15 -18.93 -1.60 3.46
C LYS A 15 -20.13 -2.14 4.26
N LYS A 16 -21.02 -1.27 4.77
CA LYS A 16 -22.20 -1.65 5.54
C LYS A 16 -23.43 -1.97 4.67
N MET A 17 -23.44 -1.52 3.41
CA MET A 17 -24.58 -1.64 2.50
C MET A 17 -24.28 -2.51 1.29
N SER A 18 -23.05 -2.48 0.80
CA SER A 18 -22.55 -3.31 -0.29
C SER A 18 -22.09 -4.65 0.25
N SER A 19 -22.46 -5.73 -0.44
CA SER A 19 -21.93 -7.06 -0.09
C SER A 19 -20.43 -7.14 -0.40
N ILE A 20 -19.71 -7.95 0.37
CA ILE A 20 -18.29 -8.24 0.16
C ILE A 20 -18.03 -8.74 -1.28
N SER A 21 -18.94 -9.54 -1.83
CA SER A 21 -18.84 -10.02 -3.21
C SER A 21 -18.92 -8.88 -4.23
N THR A 22 -19.76 -7.87 -4.01
CA THR A 22 -19.84 -6.70 -4.90
C THR A 22 -18.53 -5.92 -4.90
N ILE A 23 -17.94 -5.67 -3.74
CA ILE A 23 -16.65 -4.98 -3.63
C ILE A 23 -15.56 -5.75 -4.37
N ARG A 24 -15.50 -7.07 -4.18
CA ARG A 24 -14.51 -7.93 -4.85
C ARG A 24 -14.68 -7.97 -6.37
N ASN A 25 -15.92 -8.01 -6.86
CA ASN A 25 -16.19 -7.98 -8.29
C ASN A 25 -15.75 -6.65 -8.89
N ASN A 26 -16.07 -5.53 -8.25
CA ASN A 26 -15.64 -4.21 -8.71
C ASN A 26 -14.12 -4.02 -8.64
N PHE A 27 -13.46 -4.53 -7.59
CA PHE A 27 -12.00 -4.56 -7.55
C PHE A 27 -11.44 -5.35 -8.74
N SER A 28 -12.01 -6.52 -9.05
CA SER A 28 -11.56 -7.36 -10.17
C SER A 28 -11.74 -6.64 -11.52
N GLU A 29 -12.90 -6.01 -11.73
CA GLU A 29 -13.20 -5.20 -12.92
C GLU A 29 -12.22 -4.03 -13.08
N ILE A 30 -11.95 -3.27 -12.00
CA ILE A 30 -10.96 -2.19 -12.01
C ILE A 30 -9.58 -2.72 -12.41
N ILE A 31 -9.16 -3.86 -11.86
CA ILE A 31 -7.86 -4.47 -12.18
C ILE A 31 -7.80 -4.91 -13.64
N GLU A 32 -8.85 -5.55 -14.16
CA GLU A 32 -8.91 -6.04 -15.54
C GLU A 32 -8.96 -4.91 -16.57
N GLU A 33 -9.74 -3.86 -16.31
CA GLU A 33 -9.93 -2.76 -17.25
C GLU A 33 -8.80 -1.74 -17.22
N LYS A 34 -8.31 -1.36 -16.02
CA LYS A 34 -7.38 -0.23 -15.85
C LYS A 34 -5.94 -0.66 -15.61
N TYR A 35 -5.75 -1.84 -15.01
CA TYR A 35 -4.43 -2.31 -14.58
C TYR A 35 -4.10 -3.75 -15.04
N PRO A 36 -4.45 -4.17 -16.28
CA PRO A 36 -4.29 -5.56 -16.70
C PRO A 36 -2.82 -6.02 -16.67
N TYR A 37 -1.88 -5.12 -16.98
CA TYR A 37 -0.46 -5.43 -17.12
C TYR A 37 0.41 -4.99 -15.94
N HIS A 38 -0.12 -4.17 -15.02
CA HIS A 38 0.66 -3.69 -13.88
C HIS A 38 1.07 -4.84 -12.97
N ILE A 39 2.28 -4.78 -12.43
CA ILE A 39 2.64 -5.56 -11.25
C ILE A 39 1.94 -4.96 -10.05
N LYS A 40 1.17 -5.77 -9.33
CA LYS A 40 0.44 -5.36 -8.12
C LYS A 40 1.30 -5.61 -6.90
N ILE A 41 1.53 -4.57 -6.10
CA ILE A 41 2.19 -4.65 -4.81
C ILE A 41 1.21 -4.17 -3.74
N PHE A 42 0.81 -5.06 -2.84
CA PHE A 42 -0.07 -4.72 -1.74
C PHE A 42 0.76 -4.31 -0.52
N THR A 43 0.30 -3.32 0.24
CA THR A 43 0.98 -2.86 1.45
C THR A 43 -0.01 -2.72 2.59
N ASP A 44 0.45 -2.99 3.80
CA ASP A 44 -0.34 -2.80 5.01
C ASP A 44 0.57 -2.55 6.21
N ALA A 45 0.05 -1.87 7.23
CA ALA A 45 0.64 -1.81 8.55
C ALA A 45 -0.36 -2.16 9.65
N SER A 46 0.12 -2.89 10.67
CA SER A 46 -0.63 -3.20 11.87
C SER A 46 0.00 -2.57 13.10
N LYS A 47 -0.89 -2.08 13.98
CA LYS A 47 -0.53 -1.61 15.33
C LYS A 47 -1.35 -2.38 16.36
N THR A 48 -0.64 -3.03 17.28
CA THR A 48 -1.24 -3.72 18.44
C THR A 48 -0.59 -3.23 19.73
N SER A 49 -1.05 -3.75 20.88
CA SER A 49 -0.39 -3.52 22.16
C SER A 49 1.06 -4.03 22.22
N ASN A 50 1.43 -4.97 21.34
CA ASN A 50 2.75 -5.61 21.32
C ASN A 50 3.74 -4.90 20.39
N GLY A 51 3.29 -3.86 19.67
CA GLY A 51 4.11 -3.06 18.77
C GLY A 51 3.46 -2.84 17.43
N ILE A 52 4.31 -2.44 16.48
CA ILE A 52 3.92 -2.08 15.11
C ILE A 52 4.70 -2.96 14.15
N GLY A 53 4.03 -3.39 13.09
CA GLY A 53 4.63 -4.13 11.99
C GLY A 53 4.02 -3.65 10.69
N PHE A 54 4.76 -3.77 9.60
CA PHE A 54 4.25 -3.44 8.28
C PHE A 54 4.86 -4.36 7.24
N ALA A 55 4.17 -4.53 6.13
CA ALA A 55 4.56 -5.48 5.11
C ALA A 55 4.17 -5.01 3.72
N PHE A 56 4.79 -5.65 2.73
CA PHE A 56 4.26 -5.64 1.38
C PHE A 56 4.31 -7.02 0.73
N ILE A 57 3.39 -7.23 -0.21
CA ILE A 57 3.20 -8.47 -0.96
C ILE A 57 3.31 -8.19 -2.46
N GLU A 58 4.24 -8.86 -3.14
CA GLU A 58 4.33 -8.90 -4.61
C GLU A 58 4.29 -10.36 -5.06
N LYS A 59 3.17 -10.80 -5.63
CA LYS A 59 2.92 -12.21 -5.98
C LYS A 59 3.19 -13.15 -4.79
N ASN A 60 4.29 -13.93 -4.87
CA ASN A 60 4.70 -14.89 -3.84
C ASN A 60 5.75 -14.33 -2.88
N LYS A 61 6.19 -13.08 -3.07
CA LYS A 61 7.18 -12.41 -2.24
C LYS A 61 6.45 -11.64 -1.14
N THR A 62 6.77 -11.98 0.10
CA THR A 62 6.32 -11.27 1.30
C THR A 62 7.53 -10.68 1.99
N LEU A 63 7.52 -9.38 2.23
CA LEU A 63 8.53 -8.71 3.04
C LEU A 63 7.86 -8.05 4.22
N MET A 64 8.38 -8.34 5.41
CA MET A 64 7.85 -7.95 6.70
C MET A 64 8.87 -7.10 7.42
N PHE A 65 8.40 -6.04 8.06
CA PHE A 65 9.25 -5.08 8.73
C PHE A 65 8.67 -4.64 10.07
N LYS A 66 9.55 -4.28 10.99
CA LYS A 66 9.27 -3.79 12.32
C LYS A 66 10.16 -2.57 12.58
N PRO A 67 9.57 -1.41 12.92
CA PRO A 67 10.36 -0.23 13.22
C PRO A 67 11.11 -0.41 14.56
N PRO A 68 12.29 0.22 14.72
CA PRO A 68 13.10 0.11 15.94
C PRO A 68 12.50 0.85 17.14
N HIS A 69 11.56 1.76 16.90
CA HIS A 69 10.83 2.51 17.91
C HIS A 69 9.34 2.58 17.54
N GLU A 70 8.51 2.95 18.50
CA GLU A 70 7.08 3.11 18.26
C GLU A 70 6.81 4.32 17.37
N ILE A 71 6.04 4.12 16.30
CA ILE A 71 5.63 5.16 15.35
C ILE A 71 4.10 5.27 15.32
N SER A 72 3.56 6.25 14.59
CA SER A 72 2.12 6.29 14.36
C SER A 72 1.70 5.23 13.33
N ILE A 73 0.43 4.81 13.34
CA ILE A 73 -0.09 3.91 12.30
C ILE A 73 0.06 4.55 10.91
N PHE A 74 -0.22 5.85 10.79
CA PHE A 74 0.00 6.61 9.56
C PHE A 74 1.45 6.55 9.07
N SER A 75 2.41 6.70 9.97
CA SER A 75 3.84 6.58 9.65
C SER A 75 4.17 5.16 9.18
N ALA A 76 3.65 4.13 9.84
CA ALA A 76 3.90 2.74 9.47
C ALA A 76 3.36 2.41 8.08
N GLU A 77 2.12 2.83 7.79
CA GLU A 77 1.51 2.71 6.46
C GLU A 77 2.31 3.45 5.39
N SER A 78 2.75 4.68 5.69
CA SER A 78 3.55 5.47 4.76
C SER A 78 4.90 4.79 4.46
N VAL A 79 5.55 4.22 5.48
CA VAL A 79 6.81 3.48 5.29
C VAL A 79 6.58 2.17 4.53
N ALA A 80 5.45 1.49 4.73
CA ALA A 80 5.07 0.32 3.94
C ALA A 80 5.00 0.66 2.45
N VAL A 81 4.33 1.77 2.11
CA VAL A 81 4.27 2.33 0.74
C VAL A 81 5.67 2.70 0.23
N GLU A 82 6.49 3.37 1.04
CA GLU A 82 7.85 3.74 0.66
C GLU A 82 8.73 2.51 0.32
N LYS A 83 8.64 1.45 1.14
CA LYS A 83 9.36 0.19 0.90
C LYS A 83 8.86 -0.51 -0.35
N ALA A 84 7.55 -0.51 -0.59
CA ALA A 84 6.97 -1.07 -1.81
C ALA A 84 7.43 -0.31 -3.07
N ILE A 85 7.49 1.03 -3.02
CA ILE A 85 8.04 1.86 -4.11
C ILE A 85 9.53 1.58 -4.33
N SER A 86 10.31 1.51 -3.24
CA SER A 86 11.73 1.19 -3.32
C SER A 86 11.96 -0.20 -3.93
N HIS A 87 11.10 -1.17 -3.62
CA HIS A 87 11.11 -2.47 -4.28
C HIS A 87 10.69 -2.38 -5.75
N ALA A 88 9.64 -1.63 -6.06
CA ALA A 88 9.15 -1.43 -7.43
C ALA A 88 10.24 -0.90 -8.37
N MET A 89 11.09 -0.01 -7.89
CA MET A 89 12.24 0.52 -8.64
C MET A 89 13.26 -0.56 -9.05
N THR A 90 13.32 -1.68 -8.32
CA THR A 90 14.21 -2.81 -8.64
C THR A 90 13.61 -3.79 -9.65
N LEU A 91 12.32 -3.66 -9.98
CA LEU A 91 11.64 -4.56 -10.90
C LEU A 91 11.97 -4.20 -12.36
N VAL A 92 11.94 -5.22 -13.22
CA VAL A 92 12.10 -5.02 -14.68
C VAL A 92 10.87 -4.33 -15.29
N SER A 93 9.67 -4.62 -14.78
CA SER A 93 8.43 -3.99 -15.27
C SER A 93 8.44 -2.47 -15.05
N GLU A 94 7.91 -1.72 -16.01
CA GLU A 94 7.74 -0.26 -15.90
C GLU A 94 6.39 0.12 -15.29
N GLU A 95 5.36 -0.72 -15.43
CA GLU A 95 4.01 -0.45 -14.94
C GLU A 95 3.75 -1.15 -13.61
N ILE A 96 3.58 -0.35 -12.55
CA ILE A 96 3.43 -0.84 -11.18
C ILE A 96 2.19 -0.21 -10.55
N LEU A 97 1.42 -1.01 -9.83
CA LEU A 97 0.29 -0.59 -9.04
C LEU A 97 0.56 -0.88 -7.56
N ILE A 98 0.69 0.16 -6.76
CA ILE A 98 0.74 0.05 -5.30
C ILE A 98 -0.70 0.09 -4.77
N ILE A 99 -1.07 -0.92 -3.99
CA ILE A 99 -2.42 -1.10 -3.45
C ILE A 99 -2.35 -1.06 -1.93
N SER A 100 -3.12 -0.17 -1.31
CA SER A 100 -3.17 -0.02 0.15
C SER A 100 -4.59 0.29 0.60
N ASP A 101 -4.98 -0.16 1.78
CA ASP A 101 -6.22 0.25 2.42
C ASP A 101 -6.08 1.49 3.32
N SER A 102 -4.87 2.03 3.46
CA SER A 102 -4.59 3.29 4.14
C SER A 102 -4.87 4.49 3.23
N LEU A 103 -6.13 4.91 3.20
CA LEU A 103 -6.54 6.10 2.45
C LEU A 103 -5.75 7.34 2.88
N SER A 104 -5.44 7.46 4.18
CA SER A 104 -4.70 8.60 4.72
C SER A 104 -3.26 8.67 4.19
N ALA A 105 -2.56 7.53 4.10
CA ALA A 105 -1.22 7.47 3.52
C ALA A 105 -1.26 7.83 2.02
N LEU A 106 -2.22 7.30 1.26
CA LEU A 106 -2.35 7.58 -0.17
C LEU A 106 -2.71 9.04 -0.47
N LEU A 107 -3.68 9.62 0.25
CA LEU A 107 -4.06 11.03 0.09
C LEU A 107 -2.93 11.98 0.50
N ALA A 108 -2.09 11.61 1.48
CA ALA A 108 -0.95 12.42 1.87
C ALA A 108 0.06 12.60 0.71
N LEU A 109 0.15 11.62 -0.20
CA LEU A 109 1.00 11.71 -1.39
C LEU A 109 0.50 12.73 -2.42
N GLU A 110 -0.80 13.04 -2.45
CA GLU A 110 -1.37 14.03 -3.37
C GLU A 110 -0.98 15.47 -3.01
N ASN A 111 -0.61 15.72 -1.75
CA ASN A 111 -0.21 17.06 -1.31
C ASN A 111 1.11 17.48 -1.98
N PRO A 112 1.15 18.55 -2.80
CA PRO A 112 2.39 18.99 -3.45
C PRO A 112 3.46 19.54 -2.51
N TYR A 113 3.11 19.87 -1.27
CA TYR A 113 4.03 20.41 -0.27
C TYR A 113 3.86 19.69 1.07
N PRO A 114 4.24 18.40 1.16
CA PRO A 114 4.12 17.64 2.38
C PRO A 114 5.13 18.14 3.43
N LYS A 115 4.70 18.19 4.69
CA LYS A 115 5.60 18.47 5.83
C LYS A 115 6.20 17.20 6.44
N ASN A 116 5.58 16.06 6.18
CA ASN A 116 6.03 14.77 6.71
C ASN A 116 7.21 14.26 5.89
N GLU A 117 8.31 13.92 6.57
CA GLU A 117 9.57 13.51 5.93
C GLU A 117 9.45 12.20 5.14
N ILE A 118 8.63 11.24 5.60
CA ILE A 118 8.39 9.97 4.88
C ILE A 118 7.69 10.28 3.56
N ILE A 119 6.68 11.15 3.58
CA ILE A 119 5.98 11.57 2.38
C ILE A 119 6.93 12.32 1.43
N GLN A 120 7.77 13.24 1.94
CA GLN A 120 8.79 13.91 1.13
C GLN A 120 9.74 12.91 0.45
N SER A 121 10.23 11.90 1.18
CA SER A 121 11.07 10.84 0.63
C SER A 121 10.35 10.06 -0.48
N ILE A 122 9.07 9.72 -0.28
CA ILE A 122 8.26 9.07 -1.30
C ILE A 122 8.13 9.96 -2.54
N GLN A 123 7.89 11.25 -2.38
CA GLN A 123 7.73 12.17 -3.51
C GLN A 123 9.04 12.34 -4.30
N GLU A 124 10.17 12.43 -3.61
CA GLU A 124 11.49 12.47 -4.23
C GLU A 124 11.77 11.19 -5.03
N LYS A 125 11.51 10.02 -4.43
CA LYS A 125 11.63 8.71 -5.09
C LYS A 125 10.78 8.66 -6.37
N LEU A 126 9.52 9.06 -6.30
CA LEU A 126 8.61 9.06 -7.44
C LEU A 126 9.07 10.05 -8.52
N SER A 127 9.53 11.24 -8.13
CA SER A 127 10.00 12.28 -9.07
C SER A 127 11.26 11.85 -9.84
N ASN A 128 12.12 11.07 -9.19
CA ASN A 128 13.37 10.58 -9.78
C ASN A 128 13.21 9.24 -10.52
N SER A 129 12.03 8.63 -10.49
CA SER A 129 11.74 7.34 -11.12
C SER A 129 11.34 7.50 -12.57
N THR A 130 11.79 6.59 -13.44
CA THR A 130 11.24 6.42 -14.80
C THR A 130 10.03 5.48 -14.82
N LYS A 131 9.80 4.74 -13.73
CA LYS A 131 8.70 3.77 -13.60
C LYS A 131 7.36 4.49 -13.55
N LYS A 132 6.36 3.92 -14.21
CA LYS A 132 4.96 4.34 -14.12
C LYS A 132 4.32 3.68 -12.90
N ILE A 133 4.44 4.35 -11.76
CA ILE A 133 3.86 3.91 -10.49
C ILE A 133 2.51 4.60 -10.29
N GLU A 134 1.46 3.79 -10.17
CA GLU A 134 0.10 4.22 -9.88
C GLU A 134 -0.36 3.64 -8.53
N PHE A 135 -1.40 4.23 -7.96
CA PHE A 135 -1.91 3.89 -6.64
C PHE A 135 -3.39 3.52 -6.73
N LEU A 136 -3.80 2.51 -5.98
CA LEU A 136 -5.21 2.12 -5.82
C LEU A 136 -5.51 1.96 -4.33
N TRP A 137 -6.52 2.69 -3.87
CA TRP A 137 -7.07 2.45 -2.55
C TRP A 137 -8.04 1.27 -2.57
N VAL A 138 -7.96 0.39 -1.58
CA VAL A 138 -8.92 -0.70 -1.37
C VAL A 138 -9.53 -0.66 0.03
N PRO A 139 -10.78 -1.12 0.20
CA PRO A 139 -11.38 -1.26 1.51
C PRO A 139 -10.80 -2.46 2.30
N SER A 140 -10.30 -2.22 3.51
CA SER A 140 -9.85 -3.29 4.44
C SER A 140 -10.92 -4.36 4.74
N HIS A 141 -10.50 -5.60 4.98
CA HIS A 141 -11.35 -6.74 5.36
C HIS A 141 -12.50 -7.03 4.38
N THR A 142 -12.21 -6.98 3.08
CA THR A 142 -13.18 -7.26 2.02
C THR A 142 -12.84 -8.51 1.21
N GLY A 143 -11.90 -9.33 1.69
CA GLY A 143 -11.54 -10.58 1.04
C GLY A 143 -10.78 -10.39 -0.28
N ILE A 144 -10.20 -9.20 -0.49
CA ILE A 144 -9.22 -8.95 -1.56
C ILE A 144 -7.92 -9.63 -1.13
N SER A 145 -7.62 -10.79 -1.74
CA SER A 145 -6.57 -11.69 -1.26
C SER A 145 -5.22 -11.03 -1.02
N GLY A 146 -4.79 -10.10 -1.88
CA GLY A 146 -3.50 -9.41 -1.69
C GLY A 146 -3.48 -8.50 -0.47
N ASN A 147 -4.60 -7.83 -0.17
CA ASN A 147 -4.74 -6.98 1.02
C ASN A 147 -4.78 -7.82 2.30
N GLU A 148 -5.56 -8.90 2.31
CA GLU A 148 -5.63 -9.79 3.48
C GLU A 148 -4.28 -10.46 3.78
N LEU A 149 -3.48 -10.76 2.74
CA LEU A 149 -2.12 -11.27 2.91
C LEU A 149 -1.17 -10.20 3.48
N ALA A 150 -1.30 -8.94 3.04
CA ALA A 150 -0.50 -7.83 3.56
C ALA A 150 -0.83 -7.57 5.04
N ASP A 151 -2.12 -7.49 5.40
CA ASP A 151 -2.58 -7.35 6.79
C ASP A 151 -2.07 -8.48 7.69
N LYS A 152 -2.19 -9.73 7.23
CA LYS A 152 -1.65 -10.87 7.97
C LYS A 152 -0.14 -10.74 8.17
N ALA A 153 0.61 -10.41 7.13
CA ALA A 153 2.06 -10.27 7.19
C ALA A 153 2.50 -9.10 8.09
N ALA A 154 1.78 -7.97 8.06
CA ALA A 154 2.05 -6.84 8.95
C ALA A 154 1.85 -7.21 10.43
N ASN A 155 0.80 -7.98 10.74
CA ASN A 155 0.58 -8.53 12.07
C ASN A 155 1.69 -9.52 12.50
N GLU A 156 2.10 -10.43 11.61
CA GLU A 156 3.19 -11.38 11.86
C GLU A 156 4.54 -10.67 12.12
N ALA A 157 4.79 -9.55 11.42
CA ALA A 157 6.01 -8.76 11.57
C ALA A 157 6.23 -8.25 13.00
N ILE A 158 5.15 -8.01 13.76
CA ILE A 158 5.23 -7.53 15.15
C ILE A 158 5.96 -8.53 16.05
N ALA A 159 5.71 -9.83 15.84
CA ALA A 159 6.26 -10.92 16.64
C ALA A 159 7.57 -11.48 16.07
N SER A 160 7.93 -11.15 14.83
CA SER A 160 9.12 -11.68 14.15
C SER A 160 10.39 -10.91 14.52
N PRO A 161 11.40 -11.56 15.13
CA PRO A 161 12.68 -10.92 15.44
C PRO A 161 13.54 -10.64 14.21
N SER A 162 13.28 -11.30 13.08
CA SER A 162 14.04 -11.13 11.83
C SER A 162 13.52 -9.99 10.95
N SER A 163 12.46 -9.30 11.37
CA SER A 163 11.80 -8.25 10.59
C SER A 163 12.30 -6.84 10.90
N VAL A 164 13.43 -6.66 11.59
CA VAL A 164 13.88 -5.30 11.98
C VAL A 164 14.30 -4.49 10.74
N LEU A 165 13.81 -3.23 10.66
CA LEU A 165 14.06 -2.29 9.55
C LEU A 165 15.51 -1.83 9.42
#